data_AF-A0A328BQV8-F1
#
_entry.id   AF-A0A328BQV8-F1
#
_cell.length_a   1.000
_cell.length_b   1.000
_cell.length_c   1.000
_cell.angle_alpha   90.00
_cell.angle_beta   90.00
_cell.angle_gamma   90.00
#
_symmetry.space_group_name_H-M   'P 1'
#
loop_
_entity.id
_entity.type
_entity.pdbx_description
1 polymer ?
#
loop_
_entity_poly.entity_id
_entity_poly.type
_entity_poly.pdbx_seq_one_letter_code
_entity_poly.pdbx_strand_id
1 'polypeptide(L)'
;MAQPQPLLGTDDNPLLTMPEARFLDSLLRDKRQNFTFAHKRIAFLSGSSGTVIETKSRVFKHHILPWTSEGATPVLQLVPLTEAEKQASGGYDALLMSWAKLQLGPVRKQRMIRELGQAARAGAVR
;
A
#
# COMPACT_ATOMS: atom_id res chain seq x y z
N MET A 1 1.94 5.28 -27.51
CA MET A 1 0.55 5.43 -27.05
C MET A 1 0.58 5.95 -25.62
N ALA A 2 0.24 7.21 -25.39
CA ALA A 2 0.17 7.77 -24.04
C ALA A 2 -1.12 7.24 -23.40
N GLN A 3 -0.98 6.33 -22.42
CA GLN A 3 -2.13 5.99 -21.59
C GLN A 3 -2.54 7.24 -20.81
N PRO A 4 -3.84 7.60 -20.75
CA PRO A 4 -4.27 8.71 -19.90
C PRO A 4 -3.81 8.39 -18.48
N GLN A 5 -2.95 9.24 -17.90
CA GLN A 5 -2.53 9.08 -16.51
C GLN A 5 -3.80 9.05 -15.66
N PRO A 6 -4.14 7.91 -15.04
CA PRO A 6 -5.28 7.89 -14.16
C PRO A 6 -4.99 8.88 -13.02
N LEU A 7 -6.02 9.52 -12.46
CA LEU A 7 -5.90 10.27 -11.21
C LEU A 7 -5.52 9.26 -10.10
N LEU A 8 -4.23 8.99 -9.96
CA LEU A 8 -3.66 8.01 -9.05
C LEU A 8 -3.17 8.73 -7.80
N GLY A 9 -3.64 8.34 -6.61
CA GLY A 9 -3.19 8.96 -5.37
C GLY A 9 -3.60 10.43 -5.24
N THR A 10 -4.78 10.80 -5.73
CA THR A 10 -5.37 12.12 -5.47
C THR A 10 -6.05 12.24 -4.12
N ASP A 11 -6.31 11.11 -3.47
CA ASP A 11 -7.06 11.03 -2.24
C ASP A 11 -6.30 10.16 -1.22
N ASP A 12 -6.48 10.43 0.07
CA ASP A 12 -5.81 9.73 1.16
C ASP A 12 -6.63 8.54 1.70
N ASN A 13 -7.78 8.24 1.09
CA ASN A 13 -8.62 7.12 1.48
C ASN A 13 -7.87 5.79 1.29
N PRO A 14 -7.82 4.94 2.34
CA PRO A 14 -7.16 3.64 2.30
C PRO A 14 -7.83 2.65 1.32
N LEU A 15 -9.07 2.91 0.89
CA LEU A 15 -9.73 2.15 -0.16
C LEU A 15 -9.15 2.53 -1.53
N LEU A 16 -8.67 1.53 -2.27
CA LEU A 16 -8.25 1.75 -3.65
C LEU A 16 -9.44 1.90 -4.58
N THR A 17 -9.36 2.91 -5.44
CA THR A 17 -10.27 3.04 -6.58
C THR A 17 -9.93 2.00 -7.66
N MET A 18 -10.88 1.67 -8.52
CA MET A 18 -10.67 0.71 -9.61
C MET A 18 -9.46 1.05 -10.51
N PRO A 19 -9.21 2.33 -10.88
CA PRO A 19 -8.02 2.70 -11.65
C PRO A 19 -6.71 2.47 -10.89
N GLU A 20 -6.65 2.83 -9.59
CA GLU A 20 -5.47 2.61 -8.75
C GLU A 20 -5.18 1.12 -8.56
N ALA A 21 -6.23 0.33 -8.31
CA ALA A 21 -6.12 -1.11 -8.20
C ALA A 21 -5.57 -1.74 -9.48
N ARG A 22 -6.11 -1.39 -10.65
CA ARG A 22 -5.61 -1.88 -11.95
C ARG A 22 -4.16 -1.49 -12.20
N PHE A 23 -3.79 -0.26 -11.85
CA PHE A 23 -2.43 0.22 -11.99
C PHE A 23 -1.46 -0.58 -11.11
N LEU A 24 -1.78 -0.75 -9.82
CA LEU A 24 -0.98 -1.56 -8.89
C LEU A 24 -0.95 -3.03 -9.29
N ASP A 25 -2.07 -3.60 -9.76
CA ASP A 25 -2.15 -4.98 -10.23
C ASP A 25 -1.25 -5.21 -11.45
N SER A 26 -1.16 -4.23 -12.36
CA SER A 26 -0.25 -4.27 -13.50
C SER A 26 1.20 -4.10 -13.07
N LEU A 27 1.48 -3.18 -12.14
CA LEU A 27 2.82 -2.86 -11.65
C LEU A 27 3.42 -4.02 -10.84
N LEU A 28 2.58 -4.70 -10.06
CA LEU A 28 2.96 -5.81 -9.20
C LEU A 28 2.54 -7.15 -9.81
N ARG A 29 2.28 -7.22 -11.12
CA ARG A 29 1.79 -8.45 -11.76
C ARG A 29 2.66 -9.67 -11.42
N ASP A 30 3.98 -9.48 -11.40
CA ASP A 30 4.94 -10.55 -11.10
C ASP A 30 5.07 -10.83 -9.58
N LYS A 31 4.71 -9.87 -8.73
CA LYS A 31 4.83 -9.97 -7.27
C LYS A 31 3.52 -10.30 -6.54
N ARG A 32 2.38 -10.06 -7.17
CA ARG A 32 1.06 -10.20 -6.55
C ARG A 32 0.59 -11.66 -6.51
N GLN A 33 1.18 -12.54 -7.31
CA GLN A 33 0.72 -13.91 -7.54
C GLN A 33 -0.81 -13.94 -7.78
N ASN A 34 -1.61 -14.23 -6.74
CA ASN A 34 -3.07 -14.32 -6.80
C ASN A 34 -3.81 -13.18 -6.06
N PHE A 35 -3.11 -12.21 -5.49
CA PHE A 35 -3.73 -11.09 -4.81
C PHE A 35 -4.23 -10.04 -5.82
N THR A 36 -5.47 -9.59 -5.64
CA THR A 36 -6.08 -8.52 -6.45
C THR A 36 -6.35 -7.31 -5.58
N PHE A 37 -5.96 -6.14 -6.06
CA PHE A 37 -6.10 -4.88 -5.34
C PHE A 37 -7.50 -4.24 -5.44
N ALA A 38 -8.37 -4.79 -6.30
CA ALA A 38 -9.71 -4.27 -6.54
C ALA A 38 -10.57 -4.28 -5.26
N HIS A 39 -11.12 -3.11 -4.88
CA HIS A 39 -11.96 -2.89 -3.70
C HIS A 39 -11.30 -3.31 -2.37
N LYS A 40 -9.97 -3.37 -2.33
CA LYS A 40 -9.21 -3.70 -1.12
C LYS A 40 -8.75 -2.45 -0.39
N ARG A 41 -8.73 -2.51 0.94
CA ARG A 41 -8.11 -1.49 1.77
C ARG A 41 -6.63 -1.81 1.95
N ILE A 42 -5.77 -0.88 1.60
CA ILE A 42 -4.32 -1.08 1.66
C ILE A 42 -3.69 -0.02 2.50
N ALA A 43 -2.87 -0.46 3.44
CA ALA A 43 -2.04 0.44 4.22
C ALA A 43 -0.71 0.59 3.51
N PHE A 44 -0.32 1.84 3.25
CA PHE A 44 0.94 2.16 2.63
C PHE A 44 1.99 2.41 3.70
N LEU A 45 3.12 1.72 3.57
CA LEU A 45 4.25 1.85 4.48
C LEU A 45 5.45 2.41 3.71
N SER A 46 6.24 3.25 4.36
CA SER A 46 7.49 3.78 3.83
C SER A 46 8.64 3.69 4.84
N GLY A 47 9.83 4.08 4.37
CA GLY A 47 11.05 4.15 5.16
C GLY A 47 11.91 2.88 5.05
N SER A 48 13.19 3.03 5.37
CA SER A 48 14.20 1.97 5.29
C SER A 48 13.86 0.71 6.11
N SER A 49 13.00 0.85 7.12
CA SER A 49 12.53 -0.24 8.00
C SER A 49 11.05 -0.58 7.83
N GLY A 50 10.31 0.11 6.96
CA GLY A 50 8.88 -0.13 6.73
C GLY A 50 7.97 0.17 7.92
N THR A 51 8.39 1.07 8.81
CA THR A 51 7.68 1.37 10.06
C THR A 51 6.88 2.67 10.02
N VAL A 52 6.91 3.40 8.90
CA VAL A 52 6.21 4.67 8.74
C VAL A 52 4.94 4.40 7.94
N ILE A 53 3.78 4.66 8.54
CA ILE A 53 2.49 4.63 7.82
C ILE A 53 2.39 5.94 7.04
N GLU A 54 2.26 5.85 5.73
CA GLU A 54 2.13 6.98 4.82
C GLU A 54 0.74 7.00 4.19
N THR A 55 0.34 8.17 3.72
CA THR A 55 -0.90 8.29 2.98
C THR A 55 -0.75 7.78 1.55
N LYS A 56 -1.86 7.34 0.96
CA LYS A 56 -1.90 6.83 -0.42
C LYS A 56 -1.34 7.86 -1.39
N SER A 57 -1.78 9.12 -1.29
CA SER A 57 -1.34 10.18 -2.20
C SER A 57 0.16 10.38 -2.19
N ARG A 58 0.76 10.37 -1.00
CA ARG A 58 2.19 10.54 -0.81
C ARG A 58 2.99 9.39 -1.38
N VAL A 59 2.55 8.14 -1.17
CA VAL A 59 3.23 6.97 -1.75
C VAL A 59 3.14 6.97 -3.27
N PHE A 60 1.99 7.27 -3.85
CA PHE A 60 1.87 7.37 -5.30
C PHE A 60 2.79 8.45 -5.87
N LYS A 61 2.76 9.67 -5.31
CA LYS A 61 3.54 10.81 -5.81
C LYS A 61 5.05 10.67 -5.61
N HIS A 62 5.50 10.14 -4.47
CA HIS A 62 6.93 10.11 -4.13
C HIS A 62 7.61 8.77 -4.38
N HIS A 63 6.87 7.65 -4.36
CA HIS A 63 7.47 6.32 -4.41
C HIS A 63 7.04 5.48 -5.61
N ILE A 64 6.01 5.88 -6.37
CA ILE A 64 5.50 5.11 -7.51
C ILE A 64 5.65 5.88 -8.83
N LEU A 65 5.08 7.09 -8.90
CA LEU A 65 5.08 7.92 -10.11
C LEU A 65 6.49 8.30 -10.61
N PRO A 66 7.47 8.66 -9.77
CA PRO A 66 8.81 9.03 -10.24
C PRO A 66 9.50 7.85 -10.93
N TRP A 67 9.46 6.67 -10.30
CA TRP A 67 10.06 5.44 -10.84
C TRP A 67 9.39 5.01 -12.15
N THR A 68 8.06 5.00 -12.17
CA THR A 68 7.31 4.59 -13.37
C THR A 68 7.46 5.58 -14.53
N SER A 69 7.65 6.88 -14.24
CA SER A 69 7.97 7.89 -15.26
C SER A 69 9.35 7.71 -15.87
N GLU A 70 10.30 7.19 -15.08
CA GLU A 70 11.65 6.83 -15.54
C GLU A 70 11.71 5.43 -16.19
N GLY A 71 10.57 4.73 -16.31
CA GLY A 71 10.50 3.36 -16.85
C GLY A 71 11.07 2.29 -15.90
N ALA A 72 11.31 2.65 -14.64
CA ALA A 72 11.81 1.76 -13.60
C ALA A 72 10.68 1.21 -12.73
N THR A 73 10.85 -0.02 -12.25
CA THR A 73 9.88 -0.64 -11.33
C THR A 73 10.22 -0.25 -9.90
N PRO A 74 9.32 0.43 -9.17
CA PRO A 74 9.58 0.79 -7.78
C PRO A 74 9.71 -0.46 -6.90
N VAL A 75 10.59 -0.40 -5.91
CA VAL A 75 10.76 -1.48 -4.93
C VAL A 75 9.58 -1.46 -3.96
N LEU A 76 8.55 -2.20 -4.35
CA LEU A 76 7.35 -2.44 -3.57
C LEU A 76 7.32 -3.88 -3.07
N GLN A 77 6.90 -4.05 -1.82
CA GLN A 77 6.64 -5.33 -1.18
C GLN A 77 5.18 -5.40 -0.75
N LEU A 78 4.46 -6.36 -1.31
CA LEU A 78 3.09 -6.68 -0.92
C LEU A 78 3.11 -7.70 0.22
N VAL A 79 2.40 -7.38 1.30
CA VAL A 79 2.19 -8.30 2.43
C VAL A 79 0.69 -8.44 2.65
N PRO A 80 0.05 -9.49 2.11
CA PRO A 80 -1.37 -9.74 2.38
C PRO A 80 -1.58 -10.04 3.87
N LEU A 81 -2.65 -9.48 4.43
CA LEU A 81 -3.04 -9.71 5.82
C LEU A 81 -4.01 -10.89 5.89
N THR A 82 -3.93 -11.67 6.97
CA THR A 82 -4.95 -12.68 7.28
C THR A 82 -6.22 -12.00 7.79
N GLU A 83 -7.32 -12.75 7.86
CA GLU A 83 -8.60 -12.20 8.32
C GLU A 83 -8.52 -11.66 9.76
N ALA A 84 -7.77 -12.33 10.63
CA ALA A 84 -7.51 -11.87 12.00
C ALA A 84 -6.70 -10.55 12.02
N GLU A 85 -5.67 -10.44 11.17
CA GLU A 85 -4.87 -9.23 11.06
C GLU A 85 -5.64 -8.06 10.43
N LYS A 86 -6.53 -8.35 9.49
CA LYS A 86 -7.46 -7.38 8.91
C LYS A 86 -8.37 -6.79 9.98
N GLN A 87 -8.96 -7.61 10.83
CA GLN A 87 -9.79 -7.11 11.93
C GLN A 87 -8.96 -6.29 12.94
N ALA A 88 -7.75 -6.76 13.28
CA ALA A 88 -6.88 -6.06 14.22
C ALA A 88 -6.38 -4.69 13.70
N SER A 89 -6.18 -4.55 12.39
CA SER A 89 -5.74 -3.31 11.75
C SER A 89 -6.84 -2.29 11.49
N GLY A 90 -8.11 -2.61 11.75
CA GLY A 90 -9.24 -1.72 11.43
C GLY A 90 -9.82 -1.91 10.03
N GLY A 91 -9.57 -3.08 9.42
CA GLY A 91 -10.20 -3.50 8.16
C GLY A 91 -9.30 -3.44 6.94
N TYR A 92 -7.97 -3.41 7.10
CA TYR A 92 -7.03 -3.45 5.98
C TYR A 92 -6.82 -4.87 5.46
N ASP A 93 -6.85 -5.07 4.14
CA ASP A 93 -6.66 -6.37 3.50
C ASP A 93 -5.17 -6.69 3.25
N ALA A 94 -4.34 -5.66 3.06
CA ALA A 94 -2.92 -5.83 2.81
C ALA A 94 -2.10 -4.61 3.25
N LEU A 95 -0.80 -4.84 3.43
CA LEU A 95 0.21 -3.79 3.59
C LEU A 95 1.03 -3.71 2.31
N LEU A 96 1.21 -2.50 1.79
CA LEU A 96 2.11 -2.23 0.67
C LEU A 96 3.25 -1.37 1.16
N MET A 97 4.44 -1.96 1.17
CA MET A 97 5.64 -1.31 1.68
C MET A 97 6.49 -0.81 0.53
N SER A 98 6.80 0.48 0.55
CA SER A 98 7.67 1.16 -0.41
C SER A 98 9.06 1.37 0.17
N TRP A 99 10.09 1.15 -0.67
CA TRP A 99 11.48 1.47 -0.35
C TRP A 99 12.11 0.69 0.82
N ALA A 100 11.63 -0.53 1.07
CA ALA A 100 12.23 -1.39 2.07
C ALA A 100 13.41 -2.18 1.50
N LYS A 101 14.62 -1.89 2.00
CA LYS A 101 15.79 -2.76 1.80
C LYS A 101 15.67 -4.07 2.61
N LEU A 102 14.79 -4.10 3.59
CA LEU A 102 14.57 -5.20 4.53
C LEU A 102 13.15 -5.74 4.40
N GLN A 103 13.01 -7.06 4.37
CA GLN A 103 11.68 -7.67 4.43
C GLN A 103 10.99 -7.34 5.76
N LEU A 104 9.68 -7.10 5.72
CA LEU A 104 8.87 -6.85 6.90
C LEU A 104 8.80 -8.12 7.77
N GLY A 105 9.62 -8.18 8.82
CA GLY A 105 9.62 -9.29 9.79
C GLY A 105 8.32 -9.37 10.60
N PRO A 106 8.01 -10.54 11.21
CA PRO A 106 6.72 -10.80 11.87
C PRO A 106 6.43 -9.83 13.02
N VAL A 107 7.44 -9.48 13.82
CA VAL A 107 7.31 -8.53 14.95
C VAL A 107 6.93 -7.13 14.45
N ARG A 108 7.56 -6.67 13.36
CA ARG A 108 7.28 -5.35 12.77
C ARG A 108 5.90 -5.32 12.14
N LYS A 109 5.53 -6.37 11.43
CA LYS A 109 4.19 -6.54 10.85
C LYS A 109 3.12 -6.41 11.94
N GLN A 110 3.26 -7.14 13.04
CA GLN A 110 2.32 -7.05 14.17
C GLN A 110 2.26 -5.65 14.78
N ARG A 111 3.40 -4.97 14.93
CA ARG A 111 3.42 -3.58 15.40
C ARG A 111 2.62 -2.67 14.46
N MET A 112 2.83 -2.76 13.15
CA MET A 112 2.10 -1.95 12.17
C MET A 112 0.60 -2.23 12.17
N ILE A 113 0.20 -3.49 12.28
CA ILE A 113 -1.22 -3.87 12.41
C ILE A 113 -1.83 -3.20 13.65
N ARG A 114 -1.13 -3.21 14.80
CA ARG A 114 -1.63 -2.57 16.03
C ARG A 114 -1.74 -1.06 15.88
N GLU A 115 -0.75 -0.41 15.27
CA GLU A 115 -0.74 1.04 15.03
C GLU A 115 -1.89 1.44 14.10
N LEU A 116 -2.11 0.71 13.00
CA LEU A 116 -3.24 0.92 12.09
C LEU A 116 -4.58 0.75 12.81
N GLY A 117 -4.70 -0.29 13.64
CA GLY A 117 -5.90 -0.53 14.45
C GLY A 117 -6.19 0.59 15.43
N GLN A 118 -5.15 1.15 16.06
CA GLN A 118 -5.29 2.30 16.96
C GLN A 118 -5.68 3.57 16.20
N ALA A 119 -5.02 3.85 15.07
CA ALA A 119 -5.33 5.01 14.23
C ALA A 119 -6.76 4.96 13.68
N ALA A 120 -7.22 3.79 13.25
CA ALA A 120 -8.59 3.57 12.80
C ALA A 120 -9.62 3.79 13.92
N ARG A 121 -9.32 3.34 15.14
CA ARG A 121 -10.19 3.54 16.31
C ARG A 121 -10.19 4.99 16.82
N ALA A 122 -9.08 5.70 16.70
CA ALA A 122 -8.94 7.08 17.12
C ALA A 122 -9.63 8.09 16.18
N GLY A 123 -10.21 7.65 15.05
CA GLY A 123 -10.88 8.53 14.10
C GLY A 123 -9.96 9.48 13.32
N ALA A 124 -8.64 9.26 13.39
CA ALA A 124 -7.62 10.07 12.71
C ALA A 124 -7.48 9.73 11.22
N VAL A 125 -8.07 8.62 10.77
CA VAL A 125 -8.17 8.26 9.35
C VAL A 125 -9.59 8.65 8.89
N ARG A 126 -9.75 9.92 8.52
CA ARG A 126 -10.95 10.43 7.85
C ARG A 126 -10.55 11.04 6.51
#